data_AF-A0A1F9QU18-F1
#
_entry.id   AF-A0A1F9QU18-F1
#
_cell.length_a   1.000
_cell.length_b   1.000
_cell.length_c   1.000
_cell.angle_alpha   90.00
_cell.angle_beta   90.00
_cell.angle_gamma   90.00
#
_symmetry.space_group_name_H-M   'P 1'
#
loop_
_entity.id
_entity.type
_entity.pdbx_description
1 polymer ?
#
loop_
_entity_poly.entity_id
_entity_poly.type
_entity_poly.pdbx_seq_one_letter_code
_entity_poly.pdbx_strand_id
1 'polypeptide(L)'
;MPFRRRLFIPYSLAENPRFFNSRATLARYSALFNIILSGFAFMEELMKLSAFLPILLLCCAPLYSQGKKETGLPRGASVEKDPKFPPVVSYTLKNGLRLLILEKKFVPTVSFTMVFKVGNVDGQPGKTGLAHLFEHMAFKGTKTINSAGYGKEKILLEKVEAAAKALIAEESGPDPEPAKLEKLRKRLDLAEKEADALIIKDEYWKLYNELGESGMNAMTSTDYTGYVVSLPSNRLEAWMIIESDRFRNAVLREFYRERSVVMEERRMGESDPNRLMWEALFTNAFAAHPYHNPTIGWMDDLKRLTRTDADRFFSAFYAPNNATLAVVGDVKPEEVIKMAEKYFASWKKRELPERNYTKEPPQKSEKIINVFFDAKPALRMGFHNPGYGHPDIYALLMLNEILSNGKTSRFYRNLVEGRQVALYAGAYHSEPGNRYPSLFVIMAAPKAPHTVEELEAAIMEEIDKLGKEPPTPWEMEKVINNYEASLVRQLESNSGLGMSLANNQQILGDWKFDWKVADELRKLKPGDISRVAAAYFSRDNKTVVFLREPEKTAETKTPSGTGEKE
;
A
#
# COMPACT_ATOMS: atom_id res chain seq x y z
N MET A 1 -13.97 46.50 -9.86
CA MET A 1 -14.30 47.63 -8.95
C MET A 1 -13.61 47.39 -7.61
N PRO A 2 -12.99 48.39 -6.98
CA PRO A 2 -12.29 48.24 -5.70
C PRO A 2 -13.07 48.81 -4.51
N PHE A 3 -12.76 48.38 -3.29
CA PHE A 3 -13.06 49.13 -2.06
C PHE A 3 -11.85 49.19 -1.12
N ARG A 4 -11.79 50.24 -0.28
CA ARG A 4 -10.61 50.66 0.52
C ARG A 4 -10.93 50.74 2.01
N ARG A 5 -9.93 50.49 2.87
CA ARG A 5 -9.37 51.35 3.98
C ARG A 5 -8.47 50.47 4.89
N ARG A 6 -7.24 50.85 5.29
CA ARG A 6 -6.73 51.99 6.11
C ARG A 6 -7.12 51.89 7.60
N LEU A 7 -6.30 52.26 8.61
CA LEU A 7 -4.82 52.45 8.77
C LEU A 7 -4.52 52.81 10.26
N PHE A 8 -3.23 52.92 10.66
CA PHE A 8 -2.63 53.70 11.79
C PHE A 8 -2.07 53.03 13.07
N ILE A 9 -0.97 53.64 13.54
CA ILE A 9 -0.23 53.58 14.84
C ILE A 9 0.35 55.01 15.06
N PRO A 10 0.51 55.56 16.29
CA PRO A 10 1.84 56.07 16.73
C PRO A 10 2.12 56.14 18.27
N TYR A 11 3.30 56.70 18.63
CA TYR A 11 3.97 56.89 19.96
C TYR A 11 3.30 57.96 20.92
N SER A 12 3.82 58.46 22.06
CA SER A 12 5.21 58.59 22.64
C SER A 12 5.32 59.07 24.12
N LEU A 13 6.43 58.74 24.83
CA LEU A 13 7.09 59.48 25.99
C LEU A 13 6.30 59.64 27.34
N ALA A 14 6.83 60.13 28.49
CA ALA A 14 8.14 60.02 29.22
C ALA A 14 8.10 60.68 30.66
N GLU A 15 9.11 60.42 31.53
CA GLU A 15 9.57 61.21 32.74
C GLU A 15 8.70 61.35 34.04
N ASN A 16 9.17 61.68 35.29
CA ASN A 16 10.45 61.47 36.08
C ASN A 16 10.23 61.71 37.65
N PRO A 17 11.14 62.16 38.59
CA PRO A 17 11.09 61.77 40.05
C PRO A 17 11.23 62.90 41.14
N ARG A 18 11.35 62.55 42.47
CA ARG A 18 12.33 63.06 43.53
C ARG A 18 11.88 63.04 45.03
N PHE A 19 12.82 62.64 45.95
CA PHE A 19 13.16 62.99 47.39
C PHE A 19 12.10 63.52 48.42
N PHE A 20 12.26 63.63 49.77
CA PHE A 20 13.33 63.59 50.83
C PHE A 20 12.85 62.67 52.02
N ASN A 21 13.64 61.90 52.80
CA ASN A 21 14.78 62.16 53.73
C ASN A 21 14.42 62.79 55.12
N SER A 22 14.64 62.06 56.23
CA SER A 22 14.84 62.60 57.60
C SER A 22 15.62 61.63 58.52
N ARG A 23 16.09 62.10 59.69
CA ARG A 23 17.05 61.40 60.58
C ARG A 23 16.37 60.68 61.76
N ALA A 24 16.65 59.39 61.93
CA ALA A 24 16.35 58.61 63.15
C ALA A 24 17.51 57.64 63.50
N THR A 25 18.72 58.18 63.62
CA THR A 25 19.98 57.43 63.71
C THR A 25 20.36 57.02 65.15
N LEU A 26 21.39 56.18 65.29
CA LEU A 26 22.24 55.96 66.48
C LEU A 26 21.70 55.14 67.66
N ALA A 27 20.39 54.92 67.84
CA ALA A 27 19.90 54.09 68.95
C ALA A 27 19.95 52.55 68.72
N ARG A 28 20.00 52.08 67.46
CA ARG A 28 19.85 50.64 67.12
C ARG A 28 21.16 49.87 66.89
N TYR A 29 22.33 50.52 66.88
CA TYR A 29 23.58 49.89 66.43
C TYR A 29 24.27 48.99 67.45
N SER A 30 23.96 49.11 68.75
CA SER A 30 24.53 48.23 69.79
C SER A 30 24.08 46.76 69.64
N ALA A 31 22.84 46.53 69.20
CA ALA A 31 22.28 45.17 69.08
C ALA A 31 22.82 44.38 67.88
N LEU A 32 23.21 45.04 66.78
CA LEU A 32 23.75 44.35 65.60
C LEU A 32 25.16 43.79 65.81
N PHE A 33 25.98 44.41 66.66
CA PHE A 33 27.41 44.06 66.76
C PHE A 33 27.62 42.63 67.28
N ASN A 34 26.82 42.18 68.25
CA ASN A 34 26.88 40.82 68.78
C ASN A 34 26.35 39.75 67.81
N ILE A 35 25.47 40.12 66.87
CA ILE A 35 24.97 39.20 65.81
C ILE A 35 26.06 38.97 64.74
N ILE A 36 26.90 39.96 64.48
CA ILE A 36 28.00 39.84 63.50
C ILE A 36 29.08 38.85 64.01
N LEU A 37 29.39 38.89 65.30
CA LEU A 37 30.38 37.98 65.91
C LEU A 37 29.96 36.50 65.87
N SER A 38 28.67 36.19 66.05
CA SER A 38 28.18 34.81 65.87
C SER A 38 28.16 34.37 64.40
N GLY A 39 28.07 35.30 63.45
CA GLY A 39 28.17 35.02 62.01
C GLY A 39 29.55 34.53 61.55
N PHE A 40 30.64 35.02 62.16
CA PHE A 40 32.01 34.65 61.76
C PHE A 40 32.34 33.17 62.02
N ALA A 41 31.93 32.62 63.17
CA ALA A 41 32.11 31.19 63.46
C ALA A 41 31.33 30.29 62.49
N PHE A 42 30.15 30.74 62.04
CA PHE A 42 29.35 30.01 61.05
C PHE A 42 29.94 30.08 59.63
N MET A 43 30.58 31.20 59.27
CA MET A 43 31.31 31.34 58.00
C MET A 43 32.52 30.41 57.90
N GLU A 44 33.24 30.15 58.98
CA GLU A 44 34.45 29.33 58.93
C GLU A 44 34.14 27.84 58.65
N GLU A 45 33.05 27.30 59.22
CA GLU A 45 32.51 25.99 58.85
C GLU A 45 31.98 25.97 57.41
N LEU A 46 31.31 27.05 56.95
CA LEU A 46 30.86 27.17 55.56
C LEU A 46 32.04 27.15 54.57
N MET A 47 33.16 27.76 54.92
CA MET A 47 34.37 27.74 54.09
C MET A 47 35.01 26.35 54.03
N LYS A 48 35.01 25.58 55.13
CA LYS A 48 35.45 24.17 55.13
C LYS A 48 34.58 23.31 54.21
N LEU A 49 33.25 23.52 54.18
CA LEU A 49 32.37 22.86 53.20
C LEU A 49 32.65 23.30 51.75
N SER A 50 32.92 24.59 51.53
CA SER A 50 33.18 25.11 50.17
C SER A 50 34.44 24.53 49.52
N ALA A 51 35.42 24.07 50.31
CA ALA A 51 36.63 23.42 49.81
C ALA A 51 36.37 22.03 49.18
N PHE A 52 35.31 21.33 49.58
CA PHE A 52 34.91 20.06 48.98
C PHE A 52 34.10 20.23 47.69
N LEU A 53 33.44 21.37 47.50
CA LEU A 53 32.61 21.63 46.32
C LEU A 53 33.38 21.59 44.97
N PRO A 54 34.58 22.20 44.81
CA PRO A 54 35.35 22.08 43.56
C PRO A 54 35.89 20.66 43.33
N ILE A 55 36.18 19.90 44.40
CA ILE A 55 36.60 18.49 44.28
C ILE A 55 35.43 17.64 43.80
N LEU A 56 34.22 17.85 44.34
CA LEU A 56 33.00 17.17 43.89
C LEU A 56 32.68 17.53 42.43
N LEU A 57 32.84 18.79 42.03
CA LEU A 57 32.66 19.25 40.65
C LEU A 57 33.70 18.66 39.68
N LEU A 58 34.96 18.50 40.10
CA LEU A 58 36.00 17.82 39.33
C LEU A 58 35.72 16.32 39.18
N CYS A 59 35.25 15.64 40.24
CA CYS A 59 34.80 14.25 40.17
C CYS A 59 33.55 14.07 39.30
N CYS A 60 32.69 15.10 39.20
CA CYS A 60 31.53 15.14 38.31
C CYS A 60 31.86 15.62 36.88
N ALA A 61 33.10 16.04 36.58
CA ALA A 61 33.48 16.48 35.24
C ALA A 61 33.23 15.43 34.13
N PRO A 62 33.37 14.10 34.35
CA PRO A 62 32.97 13.09 33.36
C PRO A 62 31.46 13.04 33.09
N LEU A 63 30.62 13.46 34.05
CA LEU A 63 29.17 13.50 33.95
C LEU A 63 28.63 14.83 33.36
N TYR A 64 29.47 15.88 33.35
CA TYR A 64 29.21 17.15 32.67
C TYR A 64 30.09 17.40 31.45
N SER A 65 30.79 16.36 30.96
CA SER A 65 31.05 16.24 29.53
C SER A 65 29.70 16.40 28.83
N GLN A 66 29.54 17.43 28.01
CA GLN A 66 28.38 17.52 27.13
C GLN A 66 28.30 16.20 26.39
N GLY A 67 27.19 15.49 26.55
CA GLY A 67 26.88 14.40 25.65
C GLY A 67 26.86 14.97 24.24
N LYS A 68 27.93 14.73 23.47
CA LYS A 68 27.85 14.80 22.02
C LYS A 68 26.60 14.00 21.68
N LYS A 69 25.56 14.67 21.19
CA LYS A 69 24.54 13.96 20.43
C LYS A 69 25.31 13.11 19.43
N GLU A 70 25.04 11.81 19.39
CA GLU A 70 25.59 10.98 18.33
C GLU A 70 24.97 11.46 17.03
N THR A 71 25.60 12.45 16.40
CA THR A 71 25.25 13.02 15.11
C THR A 71 25.71 12.04 14.04
N GLY A 72 25.00 10.92 14.01
CA GLY A 72 25.34 9.72 13.28
C GLY A 72 24.19 8.72 13.42
N LEU A 73 24.09 7.83 12.44
CA LEU A 73 23.03 6.84 12.42
C LEU A 73 23.31 5.75 13.48
N PRO A 74 22.27 5.18 14.11
CA PRO A 74 22.45 4.15 15.14
C PRO A 74 23.11 2.89 14.57
N ARG A 75 23.86 2.19 15.43
CA ARG A 75 24.62 0.99 15.04
C ARG A 75 23.73 -0.05 14.36
N GLY A 76 24.06 -0.38 13.12
CA GLY A 76 23.32 -1.30 12.26
C GLY A 76 22.53 -0.62 11.13
N ALA A 77 22.46 0.72 11.12
CA ALA A 77 21.98 1.47 9.96
C ALA A 77 23.09 1.64 8.92
N SER A 78 22.71 1.67 7.64
CA SER A 78 23.60 1.88 6.49
C SER A 78 23.03 2.94 5.56
N VAL A 79 23.89 3.82 5.05
CA VAL A 79 23.55 4.77 3.97
C VAL A 79 24.00 4.17 2.65
N GLU A 80 23.19 4.30 1.61
CA GLU A 80 23.66 4.09 0.25
C GLU A 80 24.72 5.13 -0.15
N LYS A 81 25.73 4.73 -0.92
CA LYS A 81 26.91 5.55 -1.27
C LYS A 81 27.25 5.57 -2.76
N ASP A 82 26.75 4.63 -3.55
CA ASP A 82 26.89 4.70 -5.00
C ASP A 82 25.96 5.81 -5.54
N PRO A 83 26.50 6.86 -6.19
CA PRO A 83 25.72 8.01 -6.65
C PRO A 83 24.72 7.69 -7.77
N LYS A 84 24.71 6.46 -8.31
CA LYS A 84 23.62 5.96 -9.18
C LYS A 84 22.28 5.85 -8.46
N PHE A 85 22.28 5.70 -7.14
CA PHE A 85 21.08 5.48 -6.34
C PHE A 85 20.80 6.67 -5.42
N PRO A 86 19.52 6.93 -5.05
CA PRO A 86 19.23 7.86 -3.97
C PRO A 86 19.90 7.40 -2.66
N PRO A 87 20.35 8.33 -1.79
CA PRO A 87 21.09 8.03 -0.56
C PRO A 87 20.18 7.49 0.55
N VAL A 88 19.50 6.38 0.28
CA VAL A 88 18.55 5.73 1.20
C VAL A 88 19.30 5.20 2.41
N VAL A 89 18.82 5.59 3.59
CA VAL A 89 19.23 4.98 4.86
C VAL A 89 18.40 3.73 5.11
N SER A 90 19.06 2.58 5.13
CA SER A 90 18.46 1.30 5.49
C SER A 90 18.70 0.99 6.98
N TYR A 91 17.66 0.54 7.68
CA TYR A 91 17.77 -0.03 9.02
C TYR A 91 16.81 -1.22 9.19
N THR A 92 17.00 -2.04 10.22
CA THR A 92 16.07 -3.12 10.56
C THR A 92 16.00 -3.27 12.07
N LEU A 93 14.80 -3.11 12.63
CA LEU A 93 14.56 -3.26 14.07
C LEU A 93 14.83 -4.70 14.50
N LYS A 94 15.14 -4.91 15.79
CA LYS A 94 15.41 -6.26 16.35
C LYS A 94 14.26 -7.26 16.17
N ASN A 95 13.03 -6.79 15.98
CA ASN A 95 11.85 -7.64 15.70
C ASN A 95 11.65 -7.94 14.19
N GLY A 96 12.50 -7.40 13.32
CA GLY A 96 12.51 -7.66 11.88
C GLY A 96 11.79 -6.63 11.00
N LEU A 97 11.19 -5.56 11.56
CA LEU A 97 10.65 -4.47 10.74
C LEU A 97 11.80 -3.74 10.03
N ARG A 98 11.77 -3.74 8.69
CA ARG A 98 12.74 -3.01 7.86
C ARG A 98 12.29 -1.56 7.65
N LEU A 99 13.26 -0.65 7.68
CA LEU A 99 13.11 0.78 7.42
C LEU A 99 13.96 1.18 6.21
N LEU A 100 13.38 1.94 5.29
CA LEU A 100 14.06 2.60 4.16
C LEU A 100 13.72 4.09 4.21
N ILE A 101 14.72 4.94 4.43
CA ILE A 101 14.48 6.37 4.72
C ILE A 101 15.22 7.22 3.69
N LEU A 102 14.52 8.15 3.04
CA LEU A 102 15.07 9.05 2.03
C LEU A 102 14.74 10.51 2.38
N GLU A 103 15.75 11.21 2.91
CA GLU A 103 15.64 12.63 3.27
C GLU A 103 15.56 13.51 2.00
N LYS A 104 14.52 14.33 1.89
CA LYS A 104 14.24 15.25 0.78
C LYS A 104 13.70 16.58 1.29
N LYS A 105 14.60 17.55 1.53
CA LYS A 105 14.31 18.87 2.12
C LYS A 105 13.65 19.90 1.17
N PHE A 106 12.92 19.45 0.14
CA PHE A 106 12.35 20.35 -0.89
C PHE A 106 11.02 20.97 -0.47
N VAL A 107 10.20 20.22 0.27
CA VAL A 107 8.93 20.65 0.87
C VAL A 107 8.85 20.09 2.29
N PRO A 108 8.21 20.79 3.25
CA PRO A 108 8.14 20.38 4.66
C PRO A 108 7.07 19.28 4.88
N THR A 109 7.09 18.25 4.03
CA THR A 109 6.19 17.10 4.06
C THR A 109 6.97 15.80 4.00
N VAL A 110 6.35 14.75 4.53
CA VAL A 110 6.85 13.38 4.56
C VAL A 110 5.74 12.42 4.16
N SER A 111 6.05 11.50 3.25
CA SER A 111 5.21 10.37 2.88
C SER A 111 5.72 9.10 3.56
N PHE A 112 4.79 8.34 4.11
CA PHE A 112 5.03 7.06 4.75
C PHE A 112 4.37 5.97 3.92
N THR A 113 5.08 4.88 3.66
CA THR A 113 4.51 3.70 2.99
C THR A 113 4.89 2.43 3.73
N MET A 114 3.90 1.74 4.29
CA MET A 114 4.05 0.44 4.95
C MET A 114 3.58 -0.66 4.00
N VAL A 115 4.45 -1.57 3.58
CA VAL A 115 4.10 -2.71 2.72
C VAL A 115 4.32 -4.02 3.47
N PHE A 116 3.24 -4.81 3.61
CA PHE A 116 3.30 -6.17 4.14
C PHE A 116 3.41 -7.18 2.98
N LYS A 117 4.23 -8.23 3.12
CA LYS A 117 4.25 -9.34 2.14
C LYS A 117 3.05 -10.26 2.39
N VAL A 118 1.88 -9.83 1.97
CA VAL A 118 0.64 -10.61 2.06
C VAL A 118 -0.33 -10.10 1.01
N GLY A 119 -0.77 -10.97 0.11
CA GLY A 119 -1.79 -10.65 -0.87
C GLY A 119 -2.76 -11.81 -1.03
N ASN A 120 -3.56 -11.80 -2.09
CA ASN A 120 -4.49 -12.90 -2.36
C ASN A 120 -3.80 -14.27 -2.53
N VAL A 121 -2.54 -14.30 -3.00
CA VAL A 121 -1.72 -15.51 -3.13
C VAL A 121 -1.42 -16.19 -1.79
N ASP A 122 -1.45 -15.45 -0.67
CA ASP A 122 -1.28 -16.00 0.68
C ASP A 122 -2.63 -16.40 1.33
N GLY A 123 -3.74 -16.36 0.57
CA GLY A 123 -5.06 -16.80 1.00
C GLY A 123 -5.19 -18.33 1.18
N GLN A 124 -6.14 -18.76 2.01
CA GLN A 124 -6.46 -20.18 2.20
C GLN A 124 -7.59 -20.61 1.24
N PRO A 125 -7.54 -21.83 0.65
CA PRO A 125 -8.65 -22.37 -0.13
C PRO A 125 -9.97 -22.36 0.67
N GLY A 126 -11.07 -21.94 0.04
CA GLY A 126 -12.36 -21.78 0.71
C GLY A 126 -12.47 -20.54 1.63
N LYS A 127 -11.45 -19.67 1.63
CA LYS A 127 -11.34 -18.42 2.40
C LYS A 127 -10.64 -17.31 1.59
N THR A 128 -10.91 -17.26 0.28
CA THR A 128 -10.40 -16.20 -0.61
C THR A 128 -10.94 -14.81 -0.25
N GLY A 129 -10.30 -13.74 -0.73
CA GLY A 129 -10.70 -12.35 -0.46
C GLY A 129 -10.31 -11.79 0.91
N LEU A 130 -9.81 -12.62 1.84
CA LEU A 130 -9.36 -12.16 3.18
C LEU A 130 -8.31 -11.04 3.11
N ALA A 131 -7.39 -11.08 2.15
CA ALA A 131 -6.37 -10.03 2.00
C ALA A 131 -6.99 -8.64 1.72
N HIS A 132 -7.97 -8.59 0.81
CA HIS A 132 -8.68 -7.37 0.43
C HIS A 132 -9.64 -6.90 1.52
N LEU A 133 -10.37 -7.83 2.18
CA LEU A 133 -11.19 -7.49 3.33
C LEU A 133 -10.33 -6.89 4.48
N PHE A 134 -9.07 -7.30 4.61
CA PHE A 134 -8.13 -6.68 5.57
C PHE A 134 -7.75 -5.24 5.28
N GLU A 135 -7.85 -4.81 4.03
CA GLU A 135 -7.68 -3.42 3.63
C GLU A 135 -8.74 -2.54 4.32
N HIS A 136 -10.02 -2.95 4.23
CA HIS A 136 -11.14 -2.33 4.94
C HIS A 136 -10.96 -2.40 6.46
N MET A 137 -10.65 -3.60 7.00
CA MET A 137 -10.56 -3.80 8.45
C MET A 137 -9.47 -2.95 9.11
N ALA A 138 -8.40 -2.60 8.38
CA ALA A 138 -7.31 -1.77 8.90
C ALA A 138 -7.77 -0.36 9.31
N PHE A 139 -8.88 0.16 8.75
CA PHE A 139 -9.45 1.47 9.11
C PHE A 139 -10.55 1.40 10.19
N LYS A 140 -10.88 0.20 10.70
CA LYS A 140 -11.85 0.00 11.78
C LYS A 140 -11.28 0.26 13.19
N GLY A 141 -10.04 0.74 13.23
CA GLY A 141 -9.39 1.24 14.43
C GLY A 141 -8.83 0.15 15.33
N THR A 142 -8.59 0.51 16.58
CA THR A 142 -7.78 -0.26 17.52
C THR A 142 -8.44 -0.37 18.89
N LYS A 143 -7.77 -0.95 19.88
CA LYS A 143 -8.21 -0.95 21.29
C LYS A 143 -8.29 0.47 21.90
N THR A 144 -7.78 1.46 21.19
CA THR A 144 -7.54 2.84 21.65
C THR A 144 -8.07 3.91 20.67
N ILE A 145 -8.47 3.53 19.45
CA ILE A 145 -9.04 4.42 18.41
C ILE A 145 -10.30 3.75 17.83
N ASN A 146 -11.33 4.54 17.53
CA ASN A 146 -12.71 4.18 17.20
C ASN A 146 -13.48 3.48 18.35
N SER A 147 -13.10 3.66 19.63
CA SER A 147 -13.71 2.91 20.75
C SER A 147 -14.02 3.74 22.00
N ALA A 148 -15.27 3.70 22.45
CA ALA A 148 -15.72 4.26 23.72
C ALA A 148 -15.43 3.33 24.92
N GLY A 149 -14.84 2.14 24.70
CA GLY A 149 -14.47 1.24 25.80
C GLY A 149 -14.25 -0.21 25.40
N TYR A 150 -13.08 -0.50 24.80
CA TYR A 150 -12.72 -1.81 24.25
C TYR A 150 -12.99 -3.01 25.17
N GLY A 151 -12.83 -2.85 26.50
CA GLY A 151 -13.09 -3.93 27.47
C GLY A 151 -14.54 -4.44 27.49
N LYS A 152 -15.53 -3.54 27.27
CA LYS A 152 -16.95 -3.92 27.13
C LYS A 152 -17.25 -4.38 25.71
N GLU A 153 -16.76 -3.61 24.73
CA GLU A 153 -16.93 -3.86 23.30
C GLU A 153 -16.45 -5.26 22.89
N LYS A 154 -15.31 -5.74 23.40
CA LYS A 154 -14.82 -7.09 23.13
C LYS A 154 -15.86 -8.16 23.45
N ILE A 155 -16.61 -8.02 24.55
CA ILE A 155 -17.66 -8.98 24.94
C ILE A 155 -18.80 -8.98 23.93
N LEU A 156 -19.14 -7.81 23.36
CA LEU A 156 -20.17 -7.68 22.34
C LEU A 156 -19.69 -8.19 20.97
N LEU A 157 -18.42 -7.98 20.60
CA LEU A 157 -17.82 -8.55 19.40
C LEU A 157 -17.75 -10.09 19.44
N GLU A 158 -17.68 -10.72 20.62
CA GLU A 158 -17.85 -12.18 20.76
C GLU A 158 -19.33 -12.61 20.66
N LYS A 159 -20.31 -11.79 21.09
CA LYS A 159 -21.74 -12.04 20.80
C LYS A 159 -22.02 -12.01 19.30
N VAL A 160 -21.51 -10.99 18.60
CA VAL A 160 -21.61 -10.83 17.14
C VAL A 160 -21.02 -12.06 16.44
N GLU A 161 -19.81 -12.46 16.83
CA GLU A 161 -19.15 -13.64 16.25
C GLU A 161 -19.93 -14.94 16.46
N ALA A 162 -20.52 -15.14 17.63
CA ALA A 162 -21.35 -16.31 17.92
C ALA A 162 -22.70 -16.29 17.16
N ALA A 163 -23.30 -15.10 16.96
CA ALA A 163 -24.52 -14.94 16.17
C ALA A 163 -24.26 -15.18 14.67
N ALA A 164 -23.21 -14.56 14.12
CA ALA A 164 -22.84 -14.70 12.73
C ALA A 164 -22.41 -16.13 12.37
N LYS A 165 -21.61 -16.81 13.21
CA LYS A 165 -21.28 -18.23 12.99
C LYS A 165 -22.51 -19.13 12.97
N ALA A 166 -23.51 -18.87 13.81
CA ALA A 166 -24.76 -19.62 13.79
C ALA A 166 -25.58 -19.35 12.52
N LEU A 167 -25.62 -18.10 12.04
CA LEU A 167 -26.25 -17.76 10.75
C LEU A 167 -25.52 -18.44 9.57
N ILE A 168 -24.19 -18.32 9.49
CA ILE A 168 -23.38 -18.90 8.41
C ILE A 168 -23.48 -20.43 8.39
N ALA A 169 -23.54 -21.08 9.56
CA ALA A 169 -23.72 -22.53 9.65
C ALA A 169 -25.10 -22.98 9.15
N GLU A 170 -26.14 -22.18 9.36
CA GLU A 170 -27.48 -22.42 8.79
C GLU A 170 -27.49 -22.15 7.27
N GLU A 171 -26.95 -21.01 6.82
CA GLU A 171 -26.86 -20.64 5.40
C GLU A 171 -26.00 -21.60 4.57
N SER A 172 -25.06 -22.32 5.21
CA SER A 172 -24.21 -23.35 4.59
C SER A 172 -24.74 -24.78 4.78
N GLY A 173 -25.93 -24.94 5.36
CA GLY A 173 -26.56 -26.25 5.56
C GLY A 173 -27.13 -26.83 4.25
N PRO A 174 -27.39 -28.15 4.20
CA PRO A 174 -27.98 -28.80 3.01
C PRO A 174 -29.46 -28.44 2.79
N ASP A 175 -30.17 -28.01 3.85
CA ASP A 175 -31.56 -27.55 3.81
C ASP A 175 -31.75 -26.41 4.84
N PRO A 176 -31.45 -25.14 4.49
CA PRO A 176 -31.51 -24.01 5.42
C PRO A 176 -32.95 -23.59 5.76
N GLU A 177 -33.36 -23.71 7.02
CA GLU A 177 -34.74 -23.42 7.44
C GLU A 177 -35.03 -21.89 7.37
N PRO A 178 -35.97 -21.40 6.53
CA PRO A 178 -36.16 -19.95 6.34
C PRO A 178 -36.55 -19.19 7.61
N ALA A 179 -37.37 -19.78 8.47
CA ALA A 179 -37.77 -19.18 9.75
C ALA A 179 -36.62 -19.10 10.77
N LYS A 180 -35.65 -20.02 10.68
CA LYS A 180 -34.46 -20.11 11.53
C LYS A 180 -33.39 -19.14 11.05
N LEU A 181 -33.19 -19.04 9.74
CA LEU A 181 -32.40 -17.97 9.09
C LEU A 181 -32.87 -16.58 9.52
N GLU A 182 -34.18 -16.29 9.39
CA GLU A 182 -34.75 -15.00 9.78
C GLU A 182 -34.54 -14.68 11.28
N LYS A 183 -34.67 -15.68 12.15
CA LYS A 183 -34.36 -15.56 13.59
C LYS A 183 -32.87 -15.34 13.87
N LEU A 184 -31.98 -15.93 13.05
CA LEU A 184 -30.54 -15.79 13.18
C LEU A 184 -30.02 -14.45 12.63
N ARG A 185 -30.61 -13.93 11.54
CA ARG A 185 -30.36 -12.55 11.06
C ARG A 185 -30.70 -11.54 12.14
N LYS A 186 -31.94 -11.56 12.66
CA LYS A 186 -32.37 -10.66 13.76
C LYS A 186 -31.51 -10.76 15.02
N ARG A 187 -30.92 -11.92 15.30
CA ARG A 187 -29.95 -12.10 16.40
C ARG A 187 -28.60 -11.45 16.10
N LEU A 188 -28.11 -11.52 14.86
CA LEU A 188 -26.91 -10.83 14.41
C LEU A 188 -27.12 -9.30 14.41
N ASP A 189 -28.20 -8.82 13.79
CA ASP A 189 -28.55 -7.40 13.71
C ASP A 189 -28.59 -6.74 15.11
N LEU A 190 -29.17 -7.44 16.09
CA LEU A 190 -29.23 -6.98 17.48
C LEU A 190 -27.84 -6.97 18.14
N ALA A 191 -27.02 -8.00 17.90
CA ALA A 191 -25.67 -8.08 18.45
C ALA A 191 -24.73 -7.01 17.85
N GLU A 192 -24.84 -6.74 16.54
CA GLU A 192 -24.10 -5.66 15.89
C GLU A 192 -24.58 -4.30 16.39
N LYS A 193 -25.91 -4.09 16.54
CA LYS A 193 -26.46 -2.86 17.14
C LYS A 193 -26.02 -2.63 18.60
N GLU A 194 -25.86 -3.68 19.39
CA GLU A 194 -25.26 -3.57 20.73
C GLU A 194 -23.77 -3.17 20.65
N ALA A 195 -22.99 -3.74 19.72
CA ALA A 195 -21.57 -3.44 19.57
C ALA A 195 -21.30 -2.03 19.01
N ASP A 196 -22.04 -1.63 17.97
CA ASP A 196 -21.95 -0.32 17.31
C ASP A 196 -22.19 0.85 18.28
N ALA A 197 -22.93 0.62 19.37
CA ALA A 197 -23.16 1.62 20.43
C ALA A 197 -21.89 1.97 21.24
N LEU A 198 -20.77 1.26 21.05
CA LEU A 198 -19.47 1.56 21.64
C LEU A 198 -18.43 2.05 20.61
N ILE A 199 -18.80 2.21 19.33
CA ILE A 199 -17.90 2.64 18.27
C ILE A 199 -17.90 4.17 18.17
N ILE A 200 -16.71 4.77 18.24
CA ILE A 200 -16.53 6.20 17.91
C ILE A 200 -16.34 6.31 16.39
N LYS A 201 -17.40 6.72 15.70
CA LYS A 201 -17.42 6.70 14.22
C LYS A 201 -16.38 7.66 13.63
N ASP A 202 -15.68 7.15 12.62
CA ASP A 202 -14.69 7.85 11.78
C ASP A 202 -13.54 8.56 12.51
N GLU A 203 -13.28 8.22 13.79
CA GLU A 203 -12.23 8.85 14.60
C GLU A 203 -10.84 8.71 13.94
N TYR A 204 -10.51 7.53 13.40
CA TYR A 204 -9.27 7.29 12.66
C TYR A 204 -9.08 8.25 11.46
N TRP A 205 -10.15 8.53 10.70
CA TRP A 205 -10.12 9.47 9.57
C TRP A 205 -10.06 10.92 10.04
N LYS A 206 -10.83 11.28 11.08
CA LYS A 206 -10.83 12.63 11.68
C LYS A 206 -9.44 13.01 12.20
N LEU A 207 -8.76 12.09 12.91
CA LEU A 207 -7.39 12.27 13.39
C LEU A 207 -6.41 12.58 12.26
N TYR A 208 -6.48 11.86 11.14
CA TYR A 208 -5.60 12.11 9.98
C TYR A 208 -5.93 13.44 9.28
N ASN A 209 -7.21 13.77 9.13
CA ASN A 209 -7.64 15.05 8.56
C ASN A 209 -7.17 16.25 9.41
N GLU A 210 -7.27 16.16 10.75
CA GLU A 210 -6.80 17.18 11.70
C GLU A 210 -5.27 17.31 11.75
N LEU A 211 -4.55 16.22 11.49
CA LEU A 211 -3.09 16.26 11.31
C LEU A 211 -2.67 16.93 9.99
N GLY A 212 -3.58 17.02 9.01
CA GLY A 212 -3.35 17.59 7.68
C GLY A 212 -2.82 16.55 6.69
N GLU A 213 -3.49 15.40 6.59
CA GLU A 213 -3.12 14.36 5.63
C GLU A 213 -3.12 14.85 4.17
N SER A 214 -2.39 14.13 3.32
CA SER A 214 -2.62 14.15 1.89
C SER A 214 -2.34 12.79 1.27
N GLY A 215 -3.34 12.26 0.56
CA GLY A 215 -3.24 10.99 -0.15
C GLY A 215 -3.15 9.79 0.79
N MET A 216 -3.84 9.83 1.94
CA MET A 216 -4.05 8.62 2.73
C MET A 216 -4.83 7.58 1.91
N ASN A 217 -4.24 6.41 1.70
CA ASN A 217 -4.88 5.29 1.02
C ASN A 217 -4.32 3.93 1.47
N ALA A 218 -4.99 2.87 1.07
CA ALA A 218 -4.47 1.51 1.07
C ALA A 218 -4.53 0.92 -0.35
N MET A 219 -3.99 -0.29 -0.51
CA MET A 219 -4.17 -1.13 -1.69
C MET A 219 -3.80 -2.58 -1.40
N THR A 220 -4.63 -3.54 -1.80
CA THR A 220 -4.31 -4.96 -1.86
C THR A 220 -4.14 -5.42 -3.29
N SER A 221 -3.06 -6.17 -3.52
CA SER A 221 -2.79 -6.89 -4.75
C SER A 221 -2.81 -8.40 -4.50
N THR A 222 -2.53 -9.17 -5.54
CA THR A 222 -2.29 -10.61 -5.43
C THR A 222 -1.09 -10.94 -4.52
N ASP A 223 -0.16 -10.00 -4.31
CA ASP A 223 1.17 -10.24 -3.72
C ASP A 223 1.49 -9.49 -2.42
N TYR A 224 0.88 -8.32 -2.20
CA TYR A 224 1.11 -7.43 -1.06
C TYR A 224 -0.13 -6.60 -0.73
N THR A 225 -0.21 -6.14 0.53
CA THR A 225 -1.08 -5.05 0.96
C THR A 225 -0.19 -3.90 1.41
N GLY A 226 -0.43 -2.72 0.81
CA GLY A 226 0.29 -1.48 1.07
C GLY A 226 -0.62 -0.44 1.70
N TYR A 227 -0.06 0.38 2.59
CA TYR A 227 -0.73 1.52 3.20
C TYR A 227 0.16 2.76 3.04
N VAL A 228 -0.42 3.86 2.59
CA VAL A 228 0.30 5.10 2.28
C VAL A 228 -0.41 6.30 2.90
N VAL A 229 0.33 7.29 3.37
CA VAL A 229 -0.18 8.61 3.76
C VAL A 229 0.95 9.63 3.73
N SER A 230 0.64 10.88 3.35
CA SER A 230 1.57 12.00 3.48
C SER A 230 1.09 12.98 4.54
N LEU A 231 2.02 13.63 5.24
CA LEU A 231 1.76 14.58 6.32
C LEU A 231 2.81 15.72 6.32
N PRO A 232 2.53 16.86 6.97
CA PRO A 232 3.56 17.84 7.31
C PRO A 232 4.62 17.22 8.23
N SER A 233 5.90 17.55 8.03
CA SER A 233 7.01 16.88 8.73
C SER A 233 6.97 17.00 10.26
N ASN A 234 6.34 18.05 10.80
CA ASN A 234 6.13 18.21 12.25
C ASN A 234 5.08 17.23 12.85
N ARG A 235 4.42 16.40 12.03
CA ARG A 235 3.49 15.35 12.47
C ARG A 235 4.13 13.95 12.57
N LEU A 236 5.42 13.81 12.29
CA LEU A 236 6.16 12.53 12.28
C LEU A 236 5.86 11.65 13.51
N GLU A 237 5.90 12.20 14.73
CA GLU A 237 5.65 11.42 15.95
C GLU A 237 4.17 11.03 16.13
N ALA A 238 3.22 11.84 15.65
CA ALA A 238 1.79 11.50 15.66
C ALA A 238 1.49 10.33 14.72
N TRP A 239 2.10 10.33 13.52
CA TRP A 239 2.04 9.19 12.59
C TRP A 239 2.62 7.92 13.23
N MET A 240 3.80 8.02 13.86
CA MET A 240 4.45 6.89 14.55
C MET A 240 3.55 6.30 15.64
N ILE A 241 2.85 7.14 16.41
CA ILE A 241 1.85 6.67 17.40
C ILE A 241 0.73 5.90 16.70
N ILE A 242 0.04 6.53 15.75
CA ILE A 242 -1.19 5.98 15.12
C ILE A 242 -0.90 4.67 14.37
N GLU A 243 0.17 4.60 13.60
CA GLU A 243 0.51 3.40 12.82
C GLU A 243 1.14 2.28 13.66
N SER A 244 1.88 2.62 14.73
CA SER A 244 2.35 1.60 15.68
C SER A 244 1.21 0.96 16.47
N ASP A 245 0.07 1.66 16.61
CA ASP A 245 -1.14 1.14 17.23
C ASP A 245 -1.99 0.36 16.22
N ARG A 246 -2.21 0.88 15.00
CA ARG A 246 -3.05 0.26 13.95
C ARG A 246 -2.79 -1.24 13.81
N PHE A 247 -1.55 -1.64 13.54
CA PHE A 247 -1.23 -3.05 13.28
C PHE A 247 -0.88 -3.86 14.54
N ARG A 248 -0.75 -3.22 15.71
CA ARG A 248 -0.49 -3.90 16.99
C ARG A 248 -1.76 -4.23 17.76
N ASN A 249 -2.74 -3.34 17.66
CA ASN A 249 -3.95 -3.31 18.47
C ASN A 249 -5.22 -3.22 17.62
N ALA A 250 -5.16 -3.54 16.32
CA ALA A 250 -6.32 -3.68 15.44
C ALA A 250 -7.50 -4.39 16.13
N VAL A 251 -8.70 -3.89 15.87
CA VAL A 251 -9.95 -4.54 16.29
C VAL A 251 -10.86 -4.62 15.07
N LEU A 252 -11.26 -5.84 14.70
CA LEU A 252 -12.06 -6.12 13.51
C LEU A 252 -13.55 -5.81 13.76
N ARG A 253 -13.85 -4.54 14.06
CA ARG A 253 -15.21 -4.01 14.27
C ARG A 253 -15.98 -3.98 12.96
N GLU A 254 -17.31 -4.05 13.03
CA GLU A 254 -18.18 -3.91 11.85
C GLU A 254 -17.92 -4.99 10.76
N PHE A 255 -17.22 -6.09 11.11
CA PHE A 255 -16.68 -7.06 10.15
C PHE A 255 -17.72 -7.66 9.21
N TYR A 256 -18.90 -8.06 9.71
CA TYR A 256 -19.93 -8.68 8.88
C TYR A 256 -20.64 -7.64 7.99
N ARG A 257 -20.72 -6.39 8.45
CA ARG A 257 -21.15 -5.24 7.64
C ARG A 257 -20.17 -4.94 6.51
N GLU A 258 -18.86 -4.86 6.78
CA GLU A 258 -17.83 -4.64 5.75
C GLU A 258 -17.71 -5.81 4.77
N ARG A 259 -17.79 -7.04 5.26
CA ARG A 259 -17.88 -8.25 4.42
C ARG A 259 -19.05 -8.16 3.44
N SER A 260 -20.17 -7.58 3.87
CA SER A 260 -21.33 -7.33 3.00
C SER A 260 -21.07 -6.21 2.00
N VAL A 261 -20.37 -5.12 2.38
CA VAL A 261 -19.91 -4.07 1.45
C VAL A 261 -18.99 -4.63 0.36
N VAL A 262 -18.02 -5.47 0.72
CA VAL A 262 -17.12 -6.15 -0.23
C VAL A 262 -17.89 -7.12 -1.15
N MET A 263 -18.94 -7.77 -0.66
CA MET A 263 -19.85 -8.56 -1.50
C MET A 263 -20.62 -7.68 -2.51
N GLU A 264 -21.07 -6.48 -2.14
CA GLU A 264 -21.69 -5.55 -3.10
C GLU A 264 -20.67 -5.02 -4.11
N GLU A 265 -19.44 -4.70 -3.69
CA GLU A 265 -18.38 -4.28 -4.61
C GLU A 265 -17.99 -5.39 -5.61
N ARG A 266 -18.04 -6.67 -5.18
CA ARG A 266 -17.89 -7.80 -6.10
C ARG A 266 -19.02 -7.83 -7.15
N ARG A 267 -20.29 -7.63 -6.76
CA ARG A 267 -21.41 -7.57 -7.73
C ARG A 267 -21.32 -6.38 -8.67
N MET A 268 -20.82 -5.23 -8.19
CA MET A 268 -20.47 -4.10 -9.05
C MET A 268 -19.36 -4.46 -10.04
N GLY A 269 -18.37 -5.25 -9.61
CA GLY A 269 -17.33 -5.80 -10.50
C GLY A 269 -17.84 -6.81 -11.52
N GLU A 270 -18.82 -7.63 -11.15
CA GLU A 270 -19.55 -8.53 -12.06
C GLU A 270 -20.43 -7.77 -13.07
N SER A 271 -20.61 -6.45 -12.87
CA SER A 271 -21.27 -5.53 -13.81
C SER A 271 -20.30 -4.69 -14.64
N ASP A 272 -18.98 -4.92 -14.54
CA ASP A 272 -17.95 -4.25 -15.35
C ASP A 272 -17.28 -5.27 -16.29
N PRO A 273 -17.44 -5.15 -17.63
CA PRO A 273 -16.84 -6.07 -18.59
C PRO A 273 -15.30 -6.08 -18.50
N ASN A 274 -14.65 -4.99 -18.07
CA ASN A 274 -13.21 -4.96 -17.91
C ASN A 274 -12.74 -5.76 -16.69
N ARG A 275 -13.49 -5.77 -15.58
CA ARG A 275 -13.22 -6.62 -14.41
C ARG A 275 -13.49 -8.09 -14.75
N LEU A 276 -14.63 -8.41 -15.37
CA LEU A 276 -14.97 -9.75 -15.84
C LEU A 276 -13.89 -10.36 -16.74
N MET A 277 -13.41 -9.63 -17.74
CA MET A 277 -12.34 -10.11 -18.63
C MET A 277 -11.00 -10.36 -17.92
N TRP A 278 -10.72 -9.72 -16.78
CA TRP A 278 -9.49 -9.95 -16.01
C TRP A 278 -9.62 -11.21 -15.15
N GLU A 279 -10.74 -11.33 -14.41
CA GLU A 279 -11.05 -12.53 -13.64
C GLU A 279 -11.10 -13.77 -14.56
N ALA A 280 -11.76 -13.67 -15.71
CA ALA A 280 -11.80 -14.73 -16.71
C ALA A 280 -10.41 -15.11 -17.26
N LEU A 281 -9.51 -14.14 -17.48
CA LEU A 281 -8.16 -14.44 -17.96
C LEU A 281 -7.35 -15.18 -16.90
N PHE A 282 -7.27 -14.66 -15.67
CA PHE A 282 -6.46 -15.25 -14.61
C PHE A 282 -6.99 -16.62 -14.17
N THR A 283 -8.32 -16.77 -14.03
CA THR A 283 -8.98 -18.03 -13.65
C THR A 283 -8.72 -19.17 -14.64
N ASN A 284 -8.58 -18.85 -15.94
CA ASN A 284 -8.39 -19.86 -16.98
C ASN A 284 -6.93 -20.04 -17.41
N ALA A 285 -6.07 -19.03 -17.27
CA ALA A 285 -4.65 -19.15 -17.57
C ALA A 285 -3.94 -20.06 -16.56
N PHE A 286 -4.04 -19.74 -15.27
CA PHE A 286 -3.46 -20.53 -14.19
C PHE A 286 -4.41 -21.69 -13.81
N ALA A 287 -3.99 -22.93 -14.03
CA ALA A 287 -4.75 -24.12 -13.68
C ALA A 287 -4.56 -24.55 -12.21
N ALA A 288 -3.46 -24.15 -11.56
CA ALA A 288 -3.12 -24.65 -10.21
C ALA A 288 -2.46 -23.63 -9.27
N HIS A 289 -1.79 -22.59 -9.78
CA HIS A 289 -1.17 -21.57 -8.93
C HIS A 289 -2.23 -20.59 -8.36
N PRO A 290 -2.15 -20.14 -7.09
CA PRO A 290 -3.19 -19.33 -6.46
C PRO A 290 -3.48 -17.97 -7.13
N TYR A 291 -2.65 -17.53 -8.09
CA TYR A 291 -2.91 -16.41 -9.00
C TYR A 291 -4.20 -16.58 -9.85
N HIS A 292 -4.79 -17.79 -9.93
CA HIS A 292 -6.12 -17.98 -10.51
C HIS A 292 -7.28 -17.39 -9.67
N ASN A 293 -7.05 -17.05 -8.39
CA ASN A 293 -8.12 -16.52 -7.53
C ASN A 293 -8.25 -15.00 -7.69
N PRO A 294 -9.48 -14.45 -7.75
CA PRO A 294 -9.69 -13.01 -7.77
C PRO A 294 -9.34 -12.37 -6.42
N THR A 295 -8.69 -11.20 -6.44
CA THR A 295 -8.19 -10.50 -5.24
C THR A 295 -9.30 -10.16 -4.23
N ILE A 296 -10.50 -9.84 -4.73
CA ILE A 296 -11.70 -9.59 -3.92
C ILE A 296 -12.30 -10.87 -3.30
N GLY A 297 -11.88 -12.05 -3.77
CA GLY A 297 -12.39 -13.36 -3.36
C GLY A 297 -13.59 -13.85 -4.16
N TRP A 298 -13.89 -15.14 -4.01
CA TRP A 298 -15.09 -15.76 -4.57
C TRP A 298 -16.31 -15.38 -3.72
N MET A 299 -17.43 -15.03 -4.37
CA MET A 299 -18.70 -14.66 -3.70
C MET A 299 -19.15 -15.68 -2.64
N ASP A 300 -18.91 -16.97 -2.91
CA ASP A 300 -19.29 -18.07 -2.02
C ASP A 300 -18.37 -18.22 -0.79
N ASP A 301 -17.08 -17.88 -0.94
CA ASP A 301 -16.15 -17.81 0.19
C ASP A 301 -16.45 -16.59 1.08
N LEU A 302 -16.73 -15.43 0.47
CA LEU A 302 -17.08 -14.19 1.17
C LEU A 302 -18.27 -14.40 2.12
N LYS A 303 -19.33 -15.08 1.68
CA LYS A 303 -20.47 -15.47 2.53
C LYS A 303 -20.07 -16.30 3.76
N ARG A 304 -18.98 -17.08 3.66
CA ARG A 304 -18.46 -17.97 4.72
C ARG A 304 -17.29 -17.39 5.52
N LEU A 305 -16.82 -16.17 5.25
CA LEU A 305 -15.77 -15.55 6.06
C LEU A 305 -16.31 -15.15 7.44
N THR A 306 -15.58 -15.52 8.50
CA THR A 306 -15.86 -15.11 9.89
C THR A 306 -14.80 -14.16 10.42
N ARG A 307 -15.11 -13.37 11.47
CA ARG A 307 -14.12 -12.52 12.12
C ARG A 307 -12.95 -13.34 12.67
N THR A 308 -13.20 -14.57 13.14
CA THR A 308 -12.11 -15.49 13.56
C THR A 308 -11.20 -15.88 12.40
N ASP A 309 -11.71 -16.11 11.19
CA ASP A 309 -10.86 -16.40 10.03
C ASP A 309 -9.94 -15.22 9.73
N ALA A 310 -10.49 -14.00 9.83
CA ALA A 310 -9.74 -12.77 9.67
C ALA A 310 -8.71 -12.55 10.80
N ASP A 311 -9.09 -12.68 12.06
CA ASP A 311 -8.19 -12.58 13.23
C ASP A 311 -7.00 -13.57 13.13
N ARG A 312 -7.21 -14.77 12.57
CA ARG A 312 -6.13 -15.73 12.25
C ARG A 312 -5.22 -15.23 11.13
N PHE A 313 -5.78 -14.74 10.03
CA PHE A 313 -5.00 -14.19 8.89
C PHE A 313 -4.15 -12.97 9.32
N PHE A 314 -4.74 -12.05 10.11
CA PHE A 314 -4.01 -10.95 10.73
C PHE A 314 -2.87 -11.42 11.62
N SER A 315 -3.16 -12.42 12.47
CA SER A 315 -2.19 -13.02 13.39
C SER A 315 -1.07 -13.75 12.66
N ALA A 316 -1.30 -14.27 11.45
CA ALA A 316 -0.28 -14.89 10.63
C ALA A 316 0.63 -13.87 9.92
N PHE A 317 0.04 -12.88 9.22
CA PHE A 317 0.77 -12.09 8.23
C PHE A 317 1.12 -10.66 8.64
N TYR A 318 0.36 -10.02 9.53
CA TYR A 318 0.60 -8.64 9.97
C TYR A 318 1.58 -8.61 11.13
N ALA A 319 2.85 -8.91 10.82
CA ALA A 319 3.97 -9.03 11.74
C ALA A 319 5.13 -8.11 11.30
N PRO A 320 5.97 -7.59 12.22
CA PRO A 320 7.05 -6.66 11.88
C PRO A 320 8.03 -7.27 10.88
N ASN A 321 8.41 -8.54 11.07
CA ASN A 321 9.28 -9.29 10.17
C ASN A 321 8.64 -9.73 8.84
N ASN A 322 7.41 -9.28 8.54
CA ASN A 322 6.74 -9.44 7.26
C ASN A 322 6.44 -8.08 6.59
N ALA A 323 7.04 -6.99 7.06
CA ALA A 323 6.81 -5.63 6.57
C ALA A 323 8.10 -4.85 6.26
N THR A 324 8.01 -3.94 5.29
CA THR A 324 8.98 -2.85 5.07
C THR A 324 8.26 -1.50 5.14
N LEU A 325 8.80 -0.57 5.92
CA LEU A 325 8.37 0.81 6.03
C LEU A 325 9.33 1.72 5.25
N ALA A 326 8.83 2.39 4.21
CA ALA A 326 9.52 3.51 3.59
C ALA A 326 9.07 4.84 4.18
N VAL A 327 10.01 5.78 4.38
CA VAL A 327 9.76 7.14 4.85
C VAL A 327 10.52 8.12 3.96
N VAL A 328 9.80 8.98 3.23
CA VAL A 328 10.40 9.84 2.19
C VAL A 328 9.93 11.29 2.35
N GLY A 329 10.85 12.23 2.50
CA GLY A 329 10.52 13.66 2.67
C GLY A 329 11.47 14.40 3.61
N ASP A 330 11.04 15.56 4.11
CA ASP A 330 11.85 16.40 5.01
C ASP A 330 11.86 15.82 6.44
N VAL A 331 12.71 14.81 6.66
CA VAL A 331 12.92 14.11 7.94
C VAL A 331 14.38 13.68 8.11
N LYS A 332 14.91 13.74 9.33
CA LYS A 332 16.26 13.21 9.63
C LYS A 332 16.19 11.70 9.89
N PRO A 333 17.00 10.85 9.21
CA PRO A 333 16.91 9.41 9.38
C PRO A 333 17.19 8.91 10.81
N GLU A 334 18.06 9.57 11.58
CA GLU A 334 18.31 9.23 12.98
C GLU A 334 17.11 9.50 13.90
N GLU A 335 16.30 10.53 13.58
CA GLU A 335 15.08 10.84 14.31
C GLU A 335 13.97 9.84 13.97
N VAL A 336 13.85 9.47 12.68
CA VAL A 336 12.92 8.43 12.21
C VAL A 336 13.25 7.07 12.83
N ILE A 337 14.52 6.64 12.85
CA ILE A 337 14.91 5.34 13.45
C ILE A 337 14.67 5.36 14.97
N LYS A 338 14.99 6.46 15.66
CA LYS A 338 14.73 6.60 17.11
C LYS A 338 13.24 6.46 17.44
N MET A 339 12.35 7.03 16.61
CA MET A 339 10.91 6.85 16.76
C MET A 339 10.47 5.42 16.39
N ALA A 340 11.03 4.82 15.35
CA ALA A 340 10.73 3.43 15.00
C ALA A 340 11.09 2.44 16.13
N GLU A 341 12.24 2.60 16.78
CA GLU A 341 12.61 1.84 17.98
C GLU A 341 11.63 2.11 19.15
N LYS A 342 11.28 3.38 19.42
CA LYS A 342 10.33 3.76 20.49
C LYS A 342 8.95 3.11 20.32
N TYR A 343 8.42 3.11 19.10
CA TYR A 343 7.02 2.76 18.83
C TYR A 343 6.84 1.33 18.31
N PHE A 344 7.65 0.89 17.33
CA PHE A 344 7.46 -0.37 16.62
C PHE A 344 8.29 -1.54 17.15
N ALA A 345 9.43 -1.33 17.82
CA ALA A 345 10.28 -2.45 18.29
C ALA A 345 9.57 -3.35 19.32
N SER A 346 8.56 -2.82 20.03
CA SER A 346 7.72 -3.56 20.98
C SER A 346 6.62 -4.41 20.33
N TRP A 347 6.52 -4.44 19.00
CA TRP A 347 5.75 -5.44 18.26
C TRP A 347 6.44 -6.80 18.34
N LYS A 348 5.67 -7.88 18.56
CA LYS A 348 6.21 -9.25 18.57
C LYS A 348 6.52 -9.69 17.15
N LYS A 349 7.78 -10.10 16.90
CA LYS A 349 8.15 -10.95 15.76
C LYS A 349 7.27 -12.20 15.77
N ARG A 350 6.85 -12.68 14.59
CA ARG A 350 6.10 -13.93 14.45
C ARG A 350 6.81 -14.90 13.50
N GLU A 351 6.57 -16.18 13.70
CA GLU A 351 6.75 -17.18 12.65
C GLU A 351 5.75 -16.88 11.53
N LEU A 352 6.20 -17.00 10.28
CA LEU A 352 5.39 -16.68 9.10
C LEU A 352 4.97 -17.99 8.42
N PRO A 353 3.73 -18.10 7.89
CA PRO A 353 3.31 -19.29 7.17
C PRO A 353 4.26 -19.64 6.01
N GLU A 354 4.39 -20.94 5.74
CA GLU A 354 5.07 -21.41 4.55
C GLU A 354 4.39 -20.88 3.28
N ARG A 355 5.21 -20.48 2.30
CA ARG A 355 4.78 -19.96 1.00
C ARG A 355 5.02 -20.97 -0.13
N ASN A 356 4.90 -22.25 0.22
CA ASN A 356 5.12 -23.40 -0.65
C ASN A 356 3.85 -23.68 -1.50
N TYR A 357 3.47 -22.70 -2.32
CA TYR A 357 2.28 -22.80 -3.17
C TYR A 357 2.50 -23.75 -4.36
N THR A 358 1.41 -24.34 -4.84
CA THR A 358 1.40 -25.21 -6.03
C THR A 358 1.95 -24.45 -7.22
N LYS A 359 3.06 -24.92 -7.80
CA LYS A 359 3.64 -24.34 -9.02
C LYS A 359 2.69 -24.58 -10.19
N GLU A 360 2.56 -23.57 -11.05
CA GLU A 360 1.76 -23.70 -12.27
C GLU A 360 2.38 -24.76 -13.20
N PRO A 361 1.62 -25.80 -13.63
CA PRO A 361 2.09 -26.71 -14.67
C PRO A 361 2.25 -25.97 -16.02
N PRO A 362 3.28 -26.29 -16.83
CA PRO A 362 3.41 -25.70 -18.16
C PRO A 362 2.18 -25.94 -19.02
N GLN A 363 1.60 -24.88 -19.57
CA GLN A 363 0.49 -24.97 -20.52
C GLN A 363 0.96 -25.64 -21.83
N LYS A 364 0.08 -26.43 -22.46
CA LYS A 364 0.38 -27.24 -23.67
C LYS A 364 -0.72 -27.15 -24.73
N SER A 365 -1.56 -26.12 -24.66
CA SER A 365 -2.78 -26.00 -25.46
C SER A 365 -3.27 -24.56 -25.45
N GLU A 366 -3.62 -24.04 -26.61
CA GLU A 366 -4.32 -22.77 -26.77
C GLU A 366 -5.68 -22.82 -26.04
N LYS A 367 -5.93 -21.88 -25.12
CA LYS A 367 -7.22 -21.75 -24.40
C LYS A 367 -7.99 -20.55 -24.96
N ILE A 368 -9.25 -20.76 -25.37
CA ILE A 368 -10.13 -19.71 -25.89
C ILE A 368 -11.37 -19.60 -24.99
N ILE A 369 -11.58 -18.42 -24.40
CA ILE A 369 -12.69 -18.12 -23.49
C ILE A 369 -13.54 -17.02 -24.15
N ASN A 370 -14.87 -17.18 -24.14
CA ASN A 370 -15.80 -16.15 -24.61
C ASN A 370 -16.62 -15.63 -23.42
N VAL A 371 -16.51 -14.33 -23.14
CA VAL A 371 -17.32 -13.60 -22.16
C VAL A 371 -18.40 -12.83 -22.92
N PHE A 372 -19.66 -13.12 -22.62
CA PHE A 372 -20.81 -12.46 -23.24
C PHE A 372 -21.31 -11.32 -22.34
N PHE A 373 -21.35 -10.10 -22.86
CA PHE A 373 -21.75 -8.89 -22.14
C PHE A 373 -22.21 -7.82 -23.13
N ASP A 374 -23.21 -7.00 -22.78
CA ASP A 374 -23.66 -5.88 -23.64
C ASP A 374 -22.66 -4.72 -23.60
N ALA A 375 -21.54 -4.91 -24.30
CA ALA A 375 -20.42 -3.99 -24.40
C ALA A 375 -19.71 -4.18 -25.75
N LYS A 376 -18.94 -3.17 -26.18
CA LYS A 376 -18.21 -3.28 -27.45
C LYS A 376 -17.14 -4.37 -27.37
N PRO A 377 -16.90 -5.14 -28.46
CA PRO A 377 -15.95 -6.25 -28.43
C PRO A 377 -14.54 -5.82 -28.01
N ALA A 378 -13.83 -6.73 -27.37
CA ALA A 378 -12.45 -6.57 -26.91
C ALA A 378 -11.79 -7.94 -26.77
N LEU A 379 -10.45 -7.97 -26.67
CA LEU A 379 -9.70 -9.19 -26.38
C LEU A 379 -8.63 -8.96 -25.32
N ARG A 380 -8.25 -10.03 -24.63
CA ARG A 380 -7.03 -10.12 -23.82
C ARG A 380 -6.33 -11.45 -24.03
N MET A 381 -5.02 -11.41 -24.28
CA MET A 381 -4.19 -12.59 -24.55
C MET A 381 -3.09 -12.66 -23.49
N GLY A 382 -3.15 -13.63 -22.59
CA GLY A 382 -2.13 -13.92 -21.59
C GLY A 382 -1.22 -15.07 -22.04
N PHE A 383 0.08 -14.92 -21.81
CA PHE A 383 1.11 -15.92 -22.06
C PHE A 383 1.95 -16.09 -20.79
N HIS A 384 2.17 -17.31 -20.30
CA HIS A 384 2.96 -17.50 -19.08
C HIS A 384 4.42 -17.08 -19.29
N ASN A 385 4.93 -16.33 -18.32
CA ASN A 385 6.28 -15.80 -18.24
C ASN A 385 7.01 -16.44 -17.04
N PRO A 386 8.34 -16.28 -16.90
CA PRO A 386 9.13 -16.92 -15.85
C PRO A 386 9.21 -16.10 -14.53
N GLY A 387 8.60 -14.91 -14.47
CA GLY A 387 8.69 -13.97 -13.34
C GLY A 387 10.06 -13.28 -13.19
N TYR A 388 10.17 -12.40 -12.20
CA TYR A 388 11.34 -11.53 -11.99
C TYR A 388 12.62 -12.26 -11.55
N GLY A 389 12.51 -13.54 -11.15
CA GLY A 389 13.68 -14.36 -10.80
C GLY A 389 14.49 -14.87 -12.00
N HIS A 390 14.07 -14.57 -13.23
CA HIS A 390 14.65 -15.11 -14.46
C HIS A 390 15.21 -13.98 -15.35
N PRO A 391 16.41 -14.12 -15.96
CA PRO A 391 17.06 -13.05 -16.71
C PRO A 391 16.24 -12.48 -17.87
N ASP A 392 15.36 -13.29 -18.49
CA ASP A 392 14.50 -12.83 -19.59
C ASP A 392 13.45 -11.78 -19.17
N ILE A 393 13.27 -11.49 -17.87
CA ILE A 393 12.35 -10.43 -17.41
C ILE A 393 12.69 -9.06 -18.01
N TYR A 394 13.97 -8.74 -18.21
CA TYR A 394 14.38 -7.47 -18.83
C TYR A 394 14.06 -7.43 -20.32
N ALA A 395 14.11 -8.57 -21.02
CA ALA A 395 13.65 -8.66 -22.40
C ALA A 395 12.11 -8.58 -22.49
N LEU A 396 11.37 -9.11 -21.51
CA LEU A 396 9.90 -8.96 -21.43
C LEU A 396 9.48 -7.51 -21.12
N LEU A 397 10.22 -6.81 -20.26
CA LEU A 397 10.07 -5.36 -20.03
C LEU A 397 10.31 -4.57 -21.35
N MET A 398 11.40 -4.88 -22.06
CA MET A 398 11.69 -4.28 -23.37
C MET A 398 10.60 -4.58 -24.42
N LEU A 399 10.10 -5.82 -24.48
CA LEU A 399 9.02 -6.23 -25.39
C LEU A 399 7.74 -5.44 -25.14
N ASN A 400 7.34 -5.29 -23.87
CA ASN A 400 6.15 -4.52 -23.50
C ASN A 400 6.21 -3.09 -24.05
N GLU A 401 7.33 -2.42 -23.83
CA GLU A 401 7.54 -1.03 -24.20
C GLU A 401 7.67 -0.82 -25.72
N ILE A 402 8.34 -1.74 -26.44
CA ILE A 402 8.42 -1.71 -27.92
C ILE A 402 7.05 -1.94 -28.55
N LEU A 403 6.29 -2.91 -28.03
CA LEU A 403 4.97 -3.26 -28.53
C LEU A 403 3.92 -2.18 -28.23
N SER A 404 3.94 -1.58 -27.04
CA SER A 404 2.81 -0.75 -26.56
C SER A 404 3.11 0.72 -26.21
N ASN A 405 4.33 1.13 -25.83
CA ASN A 405 4.55 2.47 -25.28
C ASN A 405 4.45 3.60 -26.35
N GLY A 406 3.33 4.30 -26.31
CA GLY A 406 3.08 5.56 -27.01
C GLY A 406 2.86 5.42 -28.52
N LYS A 407 2.72 6.56 -29.20
CA LYS A 407 2.40 6.61 -30.65
C LYS A 407 3.49 6.07 -31.58
N THR A 408 4.67 5.73 -31.04
CA THR A 408 5.81 5.17 -31.77
C THR A 408 6.05 3.69 -31.46
N SER A 409 5.12 3.04 -30.75
CA SER A 409 5.12 1.59 -30.52
C SER A 409 4.66 0.81 -31.75
N ARG A 410 4.99 -0.48 -31.81
CA ARG A 410 4.61 -1.34 -32.94
C ARG A 410 3.10 -1.52 -33.05
N PHE A 411 2.38 -1.77 -31.95
CA PHE A 411 0.92 -1.92 -31.99
C PHE A 411 0.22 -0.63 -32.39
N TYR A 412 0.63 0.54 -31.91
CA TYR A 412 0.01 1.80 -32.34
C TYR A 412 0.24 2.03 -33.84
N ARG A 413 1.49 1.98 -34.29
CA ARG A 413 1.85 2.26 -35.70
C ARG A 413 1.21 1.26 -36.67
N ASN A 414 1.27 -0.03 -36.37
CA ASN A 414 0.92 -1.07 -37.32
C ASN A 414 -0.56 -1.47 -37.23
N LEU A 415 -1.16 -1.50 -36.04
CA LEU A 415 -2.54 -1.97 -35.84
C LEU A 415 -3.56 -0.83 -35.71
N VAL A 416 -3.23 0.26 -35.02
CA VAL A 416 -4.16 1.39 -34.79
C VAL A 416 -4.13 2.41 -35.94
N GLU A 417 -2.95 2.84 -36.36
CA GLU A 417 -2.78 3.90 -37.36
C GLU A 417 -2.66 3.36 -38.79
N GLY A 418 -1.81 2.35 -39.01
CA GLY A 418 -1.49 1.77 -40.31
C GLY A 418 -2.61 0.87 -40.87
N ARG A 419 -2.81 -0.32 -40.29
CA ARG A 419 -3.88 -1.25 -40.72
C ARG A 419 -5.28 -0.83 -40.28
N GLN A 420 -5.37 -0.01 -39.24
CA GLN A 420 -6.63 0.44 -38.62
C GLN A 420 -7.57 -0.69 -38.19
N VAL A 421 -7.01 -1.84 -37.79
CA VAL A 421 -7.76 -2.97 -37.22
C VAL A 421 -8.08 -2.78 -35.74
N ALA A 422 -7.33 -1.94 -35.03
CA ALA A 422 -7.47 -1.69 -33.60
C ALA A 422 -7.96 -0.26 -33.29
N LEU A 423 -8.81 -0.11 -32.28
CA LEU A 423 -9.05 1.17 -31.60
C LEU A 423 -7.91 1.50 -30.64
N TYR A 424 -7.46 0.49 -29.93
CA TYR A 424 -6.25 0.47 -29.10
C TYR A 424 -5.70 -0.95 -29.06
N ALA A 425 -4.40 -1.05 -28.81
CA ALA A 425 -3.73 -2.29 -28.45
C ALA A 425 -2.54 -1.93 -27.53
N GLY A 426 -2.39 -2.65 -26.42
CA GLY A 426 -1.38 -2.40 -25.40
C GLY A 426 -1.01 -3.68 -24.65
N ALA A 427 0.01 -3.61 -23.78
CA ALA A 427 0.53 -4.78 -23.09
C ALA A 427 0.97 -4.48 -21.65
N TYR A 428 1.20 -5.55 -20.90
CA TYR A 428 1.73 -5.59 -19.55
C TYR A 428 2.67 -6.79 -19.45
N HIS A 429 3.88 -6.60 -18.94
CA HIS A 429 4.88 -7.69 -18.88
C HIS A 429 4.66 -8.69 -17.75
N SER A 430 3.85 -8.36 -16.73
CA SER A 430 3.68 -9.17 -15.51
C SER A 430 2.34 -8.93 -14.82
N GLU A 431 1.39 -9.87 -14.97
CA GLU A 431 0.06 -9.86 -14.34
C GLU A 431 -0.31 -11.27 -13.83
N PRO A 432 -1.02 -11.45 -12.70
CA PRO A 432 -1.55 -10.44 -11.76
C PRO A 432 -0.60 -10.11 -10.60
N GLY A 433 0.71 -10.40 -10.75
CA GLY A 433 1.70 -10.32 -9.69
C GLY A 433 3.14 -10.46 -10.17
N ASN A 434 4.07 -10.23 -9.25
CA ASN A 434 5.52 -10.12 -9.45
C ASN A 434 6.34 -11.06 -8.54
N ARG A 435 5.75 -11.68 -7.49
CA ARG A 435 6.43 -12.63 -6.56
C ARG A 435 6.75 -13.98 -7.18
N TYR A 436 5.96 -14.39 -8.17
CA TYR A 436 5.98 -15.72 -8.79
C TYR A 436 5.90 -15.59 -10.32
N PRO A 437 6.12 -16.68 -11.09
CA PRO A 437 5.82 -16.71 -12.53
C PRO A 437 4.41 -16.19 -12.81
N SER A 438 4.28 -15.31 -13.80
CA SER A 438 3.06 -14.54 -14.07
C SER A 438 2.72 -14.57 -15.57
N LEU A 439 1.83 -13.71 -16.04
CA LEU A 439 1.49 -13.57 -17.45
C LEU A 439 2.13 -12.30 -18.04
N PHE A 440 2.68 -12.41 -19.25
CA PHE A 440 2.70 -11.27 -20.16
C PHE A 440 1.31 -11.19 -20.80
N VAL A 441 0.64 -10.03 -20.70
CA VAL A 441 -0.74 -9.85 -21.19
C VAL A 441 -0.81 -8.75 -22.23
N ILE A 442 -1.46 -9.04 -23.35
CA ILE A 442 -1.85 -8.05 -24.37
C ILE A 442 -3.35 -7.78 -24.21
N MET A 443 -3.78 -6.52 -24.28
CA MET A 443 -5.19 -6.14 -24.35
C MET A 443 -5.45 -5.21 -25.54
N ALA A 444 -6.56 -5.42 -26.23
CA ALA A 444 -6.90 -4.64 -27.42
C ALA A 444 -8.42 -4.65 -27.70
N ALA A 445 -8.89 -3.69 -28.50
CA ALA A 445 -10.28 -3.69 -29.01
C ALA A 445 -10.31 -3.36 -30.51
N PRO A 446 -11.10 -4.08 -31.33
CA PRO A 446 -11.12 -3.89 -32.77
C PRO A 446 -11.84 -2.60 -33.17
N LYS A 447 -11.38 -2.00 -34.26
CA LYS A 447 -12.02 -0.85 -34.89
C LYS A 447 -13.03 -1.34 -35.91
N ALA A 448 -14.30 -0.98 -35.72
CA ALA A 448 -15.37 -1.34 -36.65
C ALA A 448 -15.01 -0.96 -38.11
N PRO A 449 -15.24 -1.85 -39.09
CA PRO A 449 -16.03 -3.08 -39.01
C PRO A 449 -15.29 -4.34 -38.52
N HIS A 450 -14.02 -4.25 -38.12
CA HIS A 450 -13.20 -5.43 -37.83
C HIS A 450 -13.66 -6.26 -36.62
N THR A 451 -13.36 -7.56 -36.65
CA THR A 451 -13.71 -8.51 -35.59
C THR A 451 -12.58 -8.71 -34.57
N VAL A 452 -12.87 -9.39 -33.46
CA VAL A 452 -11.83 -9.74 -32.46
C VAL A 452 -10.87 -10.81 -32.97
N GLU A 453 -11.30 -11.68 -33.88
CA GLU A 453 -10.47 -12.69 -34.55
C GLU A 453 -9.51 -12.05 -35.56
N GLU A 454 -9.98 -11.09 -36.37
CA GLU A 454 -9.13 -10.33 -37.29
C GLU A 454 -8.03 -9.55 -36.54
N LEU A 455 -8.40 -8.95 -35.40
CA LEU A 455 -7.47 -8.26 -34.53
C LEU A 455 -6.50 -9.22 -33.84
N GLU A 456 -6.96 -10.35 -33.32
CA GLU A 456 -6.09 -11.38 -32.73
C GLU A 456 -5.06 -11.89 -33.75
N ALA A 457 -5.51 -12.20 -34.97
CA ALA A 457 -4.64 -12.63 -36.05
C ALA A 457 -3.59 -11.56 -36.40
N ALA A 458 -3.98 -10.28 -36.43
CA ALA A 458 -3.07 -9.17 -36.69
C ALA A 458 -2.07 -8.93 -35.54
N ILE A 459 -2.47 -9.15 -34.28
CA ILE A 459 -1.57 -9.11 -33.11
C ILE A 459 -0.56 -10.26 -33.18
N MET A 460 -1.03 -11.49 -33.44
CA MET A 460 -0.16 -12.65 -33.61
C MET A 460 0.81 -12.48 -34.79
N GLU A 461 0.38 -11.87 -35.90
CA GLU A 461 1.24 -11.57 -37.04
C GLU A 461 2.38 -10.58 -36.69
N GLU A 462 2.09 -9.56 -35.87
CA GLU A 462 3.09 -8.60 -35.38
C GLU A 462 4.09 -9.24 -34.40
N ILE A 463 3.60 -10.13 -33.53
CA ILE A 463 4.42 -10.97 -32.64
C ILE A 463 5.34 -11.90 -33.45
N ASP A 464 4.78 -12.61 -34.41
CA ASP A 464 5.49 -13.54 -35.29
C ASP A 464 6.55 -12.83 -36.14
N LYS A 465 6.32 -11.56 -36.50
CA LYS A 465 7.33 -10.69 -37.11
C LYS A 465 8.41 -10.32 -36.12
N LEU A 466 8.08 -9.84 -34.92
CA LEU A 466 9.07 -9.47 -33.89
C LEU A 466 9.96 -10.66 -33.46
N GLY A 467 9.47 -11.89 -33.53
CA GLY A 467 10.26 -13.12 -33.36
C GLY A 467 11.25 -13.44 -34.48
N LYS A 468 11.12 -12.82 -35.66
CA LYS A 468 11.93 -13.05 -36.88
C LYS A 468 12.76 -11.82 -37.30
N GLU A 469 12.22 -10.63 -37.04
CA GLU A 469 12.73 -9.31 -37.40
C GLU A 469 13.01 -8.51 -36.11
N PRO A 470 14.27 -8.51 -35.63
CA PRO A 470 14.64 -7.87 -34.38
C PRO A 470 14.30 -6.37 -34.32
N PRO A 471 14.07 -5.83 -33.11
CA PRO A 471 13.90 -4.39 -32.93
C PRO A 471 15.14 -3.63 -33.38
N THR A 472 14.92 -2.49 -34.00
CA THR A 472 16.01 -1.58 -34.36
C THR A 472 16.71 -1.06 -33.09
N PRO A 473 18.01 -0.72 -33.13
CA PRO A 473 18.70 -0.11 -31.99
C PRO A 473 17.99 1.16 -31.48
N TRP A 474 17.39 1.94 -32.39
CA TRP A 474 16.58 3.11 -32.06
C TRP A 474 15.31 2.77 -31.26
N GLU A 475 14.61 1.67 -31.57
CA GLU A 475 13.46 1.22 -30.78
C GLU A 475 13.87 0.88 -29.34
N MET A 476 15.02 0.23 -29.15
CA MET A 476 15.55 -0.12 -27.82
C MET A 476 16.06 1.11 -27.05
N GLU A 477 16.79 2.00 -27.72
CA GLU A 477 17.29 3.26 -27.15
C GLU A 477 16.13 4.17 -26.71
N LYS A 478 15.06 4.27 -27.51
CA LYS A 478 13.81 4.96 -27.15
C LYS A 478 13.23 4.45 -25.82
N VAL A 479 13.22 3.13 -25.60
CA VAL A 479 12.70 2.54 -24.36
C VAL A 479 13.61 2.86 -23.17
N ILE A 480 14.92 2.76 -23.32
CA ILE A 480 15.89 3.10 -22.27
C ILE A 480 15.74 4.57 -21.86
N ASN A 481 15.65 5.48 -22.83
CA ASN A 481 15.42 6.91 -22.59
C ASN A 481 14.07 7.18 -21.91
N ASN A 482 13.01 6.43 -22.25
CA ASN A 482 11.71 6.53 -21.59
C ASN A 482 11.76 6.06 -20.13
N TYR A 483 12.50 5.00 -19.80
CA TYR A 483 12.72 4.58 -18.42
C TYR A 483 13.48 5.62 -17.61
N GLU A 484 14.60 6.15 -18.11
CA GLU A 484 15.39 7.16 -17.39
C GLU A 484 14.61 8.46 -17.18
N ALA A 485 13.87 8.93 -18.19
CA ALA A 485 12.96 10.06 -18.03
C ALA A 485 11.81 9.78 -17.04
N SER A 486 11.40 8.52 -16.86
CA SER A 486 10.38 8.13 -15.88
C SER A 486 10.94 8.07 -14.46
N LEU A 487 12.16 7.57 -14.28
CA LEU A 487 12.89 7.62 -13.00
C LEU A 487 13.06 9.09 -12.54
N VAL A 488 13.43 10.00 -13.45
CA VAL A 488 13.53 11.44 -13.11
C VAL A 488 12.19 12.02 -12.66
N ARG A 489 11.08 11.73 -13.35
CA ARG A 489 9.73 12.15 -12.91
C ARG A 489 9.33 11.53 -11.56
N GLN A 490 9.70 10.26 -11.31
CA GLN A 490 9.42 9.57 -10.06
C GLN A 490 10.08 10.27 -8.86
N LEU A 491 11.24 10.94 -9.05
CA LEU A 491 11.90 11.73 -8.00
C LEU A 491 11.05 12.89 -7.48
N GLU A 492 10.05 13.36 -8.22
CA GLU A 492 9.15 14.44 -7.77
C GLU A 492 8.22 13.98 -6.63
N SER A 493 7.79 12.71 -6.64
CA SER A 493 6.78 12.18 -5.72
C SER A 493 7.37 11.47 -4.50
N ASN A 494 7.16 12.03 -3.29
CA ASN A 494 7.57 11.37 -2.04
C ASN A 494 6.83 10.04 -1.82
N SER A 495 5.52 9.97 -2.07
CA SER A 495 4.71 8.76 -1.92
C SER A 495 5.00 7.71 -3.00
N GLY A 496 5.27 8.14 -4.25
CA GLY A 496 5.67 7.27 -5.34
C GLY A 496 7.03 6.60 -5.10
N LEU A 497 8.02 7.36 -4.60
CA LEU A 497 9.29 6.82 -4.14
C LEU A 497 9.10 5.87 -2.94
N GLY A 498 8.28 6.26 -1.96
CA GLY A 498 7.99 5.42 -0.79
C GLY A 498 7.37 4.07 -1.18
N MET A 499 6.45 4.08 -2.16
CA MET A 499 5.87 2.85 -2.70
C MET A 499 6.89 1.99 -3.44
N SER A 500 7.69 2.55 -4.36
CA SER A 500 8.76 1.81 -5.05
C SER A 500 9.74 1.17 -4.06
N LEU A 501 10.29 1.96 -3.13
CA LEU A 501 11.25 1.49 -2.14
C LEU A 501 10.69 0.35 -1.28
N ALA A 502 9.49 0.54 -0.71
CA ALA A 502 8.87 -0.47 0.15
C ALA A 502 8.43 -1.71 -0.65
N ASN A 503 7.85 -1.54 -1.84
CA ASN A 503 7.34 -2.64 -2.65
C ASN A 503 8.47 -3.49 -3.22
N ASN A 504 9.44 -2.90 -3.92
CA ASN A 504 10.56 -3.63 -4.53
C ASN A 504 11.38 -4.38 -3.46
N GLN A 505 11.60 -3.76 -2.31
CA GLN A 505 12.25 -4.43 -1.18
C GLN A 505 11.45 -5.61 -0.64
N GLN A 506 10.12 -5.50 -0.58
CA GLN A 506 9.29 -6.51 0.05
C GLN A 506 8.91 -7.65 -0.92
N ILE A 507 8.70 -7.34 -2.19
CA ILE A 507 8.38 -8.28 -3.27
C ILE A 507 9.64 -8.94 -3.80
N LEU A 508 10.53 -8.16 -4.42
CA LEU A 508 11.72 -8.61 -5.16
C LEU A 508 12.95 -8.83 -4.27
N GLY A 509 12.98 -8.21 -3.08
CA GLY A 509 14.10 -8.32 -2.14
C GLY A 509 15.17 -7.23 -2.30
N ASP A 510 15.04 -6.37 -3.31
CA ASP A 510 16.00 -5.31 -3.65
C ASP A 510 15.25 -4.00 -3.92
N TRP A 511 15.39 -3.01 -3.04
CA TRP A 511 14.76 -1.70 -3.23
C TRP A 511 15.28 -0.96 -4.47
N LYS A 512 16.48 -1.30 -4.96
CA LYS A 512 17.13 -0.61 -6.09
C LYS A 512 16.61 -1.03 -7.47
N PHE A 513 15.63 -1.93 -7.55
CA PHE A 513 15.21 -2.55 -8.81
C PHE A 513 14.97 -1.53 -9.94
N ASP A 514 14.05 -0.56 -9.75
CA ASP A 514 13.69 0.45 -10.75
C ASP A 514 14.93 1.18 -11.31
N TRP A 515 15.83 1.61 -10.42
CA TRP A 515 17.07 2.33 -10.78
C TRP A 515 18.08 1.49 -11.55
N LYS A 516 17.98 0.15 -11.51
CA LYS A 516 18.83 -0.76 -12.29
C LYS A 516 18.26 -1.09 -13.67
N VAL A 517 16.93 -0.94 -13.88
CA VAL A 517 16.27 -1.38 -15.12
C VAL A 517 16.95 -0.83 -16.36
N ALA A 518 17.23 0.48 -16.43
CA ALA A 518 17.89 1.08 -17.60
C ALA A 518 19.28 0.46 -17.90
N ASP A 519 20.08 0.18 -16.87
CA ASP A 519 21.40 -0.43 -17.02
C ASP A 519 21.36 -1.94 -17.34
N GLU A 520 20.29 -2.65 -16.97
CA GLU A 520 20.05 -4.03 -17.42
C GLU A 520 19.52 -4.08 -18.86
N LEU A 521 18.59 -3.19 -19.22
CA LEU A 521 18.06 -3.06 -20.59
C LEU A 521 19.17 -2.72 -21.61
N ARG A 522 20.16 -1.91 -21.22
CA ARG A 522 21.37 -1.59 -22.01
C ARG A 522 22.22 -2.79 -22.40
N LYS A 523 22.10 -3.93 -21.71
CA LYS A 523 22.89 -5.16 -21.98
C LYS A 523 22.24 -6.04 -23.05
N LEU A 524 20.95 -5.85 -23.31
CA LEU A 524 20.18 -6.64 -24.26
C LEU A 524 20.56 -6.30 -25.70
N LYS A 525 20.59 -7.30 -26.57
CA LYS A 525 20.75 -7.13 -28.02
C LYS A 525 19.39 -7.33 -28.71
N PRO A 526 19.18 -6.79 -29.92
CA PRO A 526 17.97 -7.03 -30.70
C PRO A 526 17.57 -8.52 -30.79
N GLY A 527 18.54 -9.42 -31.02
CA GLY A 527 18.29 -10.86 -31.11
C GLY A 527 17.79 -11.50 -29.81
N ASP A 528 18.11 -10.94 -28.64
CA ASP A 528 17.58 -11.43 -27.36
C ASP A 528 16.07 -11.15 -27.25
N ILE A 529 15.63 -10.01 -27.81
CA ILE A 529 14.22 -9.59 -27.81
C ILE A 529 13.40 -10.53 -28.72
N SER A 530 13.89 -10.83 -29.93
CA SER A 530 13.26 -11.80 -30.83
C SER A 530 13.24 -13.21 -30.26
N ARG A 531 14.34 -13.66 -29.62
CA ARG A 531 14.39 -14.96 -28.93
C ARG A 531 13.31 -15.07 -27.87
N VAL A 532 13.14 -14.04 -27.04
CA VAL A 532 12.17 -14.03 -25.94
C VAL A 532 10.75 -13.96 -26.47
N ALA A 533 10.47 -13.17 -27.52
CA ALA A 533 9.17 -13.18 -28.19
C ALA A 533 8.82 -14.59 -28.71
N ALA A 534 9.74 -15.24 -29.44
CA ALA A 534 9.54 -16.58 -29.98
C ALA A 534 9.47 -17.68 -28.91
N ALA A 535 10.06 -17.48 -27.72
CA ALA A 535 10.08 -18.45 -26.64
C ALA A 535 8.81 -18.42 -25.77
N TYR A 536 8.16 -17.27 -25.58
CA TYR A 536 7.00 -17.13 -24.68
C TYR A 536 5.67 -16.92 -25.42
N PHE A 537 5.64 -16.33 -26.61
CA PHE A 537 4.38 -15.99 -27.31
C PHE A 537 3.86 -17.11 -28.25
N SER A 538 4.03 -18.37 -27.85
CA SER A 538 3.53 -19.53 -28.59
C SER A 538 2.05 -19.81 -28.35
N ARG A 539 1.38 -20.50 -29.30
CA ARG A 539 -0.05 -20.84 -29.20
C ARG A 539 -0.38 -21.75 -28.02
N ASP A 540 0.48 -22.73 -27.73
CA ASP A 540 0.31 -23.66 -26.61
C ASP A 540 0.45 -23.00 -25.23
N ASN A 541 1.15 -21.86 -25.15
CA ASN A 541 1.23 -21.01 -23.96
C ASN A 541 0.15 -19.91 -23.88
N LYS A 542 -0.68 -19.73 -24.93
CA LYS A 542 -1.68 -18.65 -25.01
C LYS A 542 -2.98 -19.00 -24.31
N THR A 543 -3.49 -18.08 -23.49
CA THR A 543 -4.90 -18.01 -23.08
C THR A 543 -5.50 -16.72 -23.61
N VAL A 544 -6.58 -16.80 -24.40
CA VAL A 544 -7.28 -15.63 -24.95
C VAL A 544 -8.72 -15.55 -24.41
N VAL A 545 -9.09 -14.36 -23.96
CA VAL A 545 -10.46 -14.00 -23.56
C VAL A 545 -11.02 -13.01 -24.58
N PHE A 546 -12.11 -13.39 -25.24
CA PHE A 546 -12.89 -12.52 -26.12
C PHE A 546 -14.13 -11.99 -25.40
N LEU A 547 -14.34 -10.67 -25.44
CA LEU A 547 -15.59 -10.04 -25.05
C LEU A 547 -16.49 -9.91 -26.27
N ARG A 548 -17.74 -10.37 -26.15
CA ARG A 548 -18.74 -10.38 -27.22
C ARG A 548 -20.08 -9.84 -26.74
N GLU A 549 -20.77 -9.12 -27.61
CA GLU A 549 -22.21 -8.87 -27.42
C GLU A 549 -22.95 -10.24 -27.39
N PRO A 550 -23.94 -10.45 -26.50
CA PRO A 550 -24.72 -11.69 -26.49
C PRO A 550 -25.45 -11.88 -27.81
N GLU A 551 -25.68 -13.13 -28.20
CA GLU A 551 -26.59 -13.41 -29.32
C GLU A 551 -27.97 -12.83 -28.99
N LYS A 552 -28.44 -11.91 -29.82
CA LYS A 552 -29.80 -11.36 -29.71
C LYS A 552 -30.77 -12.48 -30.06
N THR A 553 -31.29 -13.16 -29.04
CA THR A 553 -32.41 -14.10 -29.18
C THR A 553 -33.49 -13.43 -30.01
N ALA A 554 -33.71 -13.94 -31.21
CA ALA A 554 -34.66 -13.33 -32.14
C ALA A 554 -36.02 -13.22 -31.45
N GLU A 555 -36.58 -12.01 -31.42
CA GLU A 555 -37.89 -11.76 -30.83
C GLU A 555 -38.88 -12.74 -31.44
N THR A 556 -39.40 -13.66 -30.60
CA THR A 556 -40.48 -14.55 -31.00
C THR A 556 -41.68 -13.68 -31.30
N LYS A 557 -41.88 -13.38 -32.58
CA LYS A 557 -43.04 -12.65 -33.09
C LYS A 557 -44.30 -13.41 -32.71
N THR A 558 -44.88 -13.04 -31.56
CA THR A 558 -46.20 -13.49 -31.13
C THR A 558 -47.14 -13.31 -32.31
N PRO A 559 -47.77 -14.38 -32.84
CA PRO A 559 -48.65 -14.25 -33.99
C PRO A 559 -49.74 -13.23 -33.67
N SER A 560 -49.82 -12.16 -34.46
CA SER A 560 -50.88 -11.17 -34.35
C SER A 560 -52.21 -11.90 -34.60
N GLY A 561 -53.02 -12.04 -33.54
CA GLY A 561 -54.23 -12.84 -33.58
C GLY A 561 -55.19 -12.35 -34.66
N THR A 562 -55.28 -13.09 -35.77
CA THR A 562 -56.27 -12.88 -36.82
C THR A 562 -57.63 -13.37 -36.33
N GLY A 563 -58.30 -12.56 -35.53
CA GLY A 563 -59.70 -12.79 -35.18
C GLY A 563 -60.60 -12.36 -36.33
N GLU A 564 -61.19 -13.31 -37.05
CA GLU A 564 -62.52 -13.21 -37.66
C GLU A 564 -63.02 -14.60 -38.11
N LYS A 565 -64.24 -14.95 -37.68
CA LYS A 565 -65.21 -15.90 -38.30
C LYS A 565 -64.75 -17.36 -38.46
N GLU A 566 -65.57 -18.37 -38.16
CA GLU A 566 -67.04 -18.42 -38.06
C GLU A 566 -67.57 -18.72 -36.64
#